data_AF-A0A493SWR6-F1
#
_entry.id   AF-A0A493SWR6-F1
#
_cell.length_a   1.000
_cell.length_b   1.000
_cell.length_c   1.000
_cell.angle_alpha   90.00
_cell.angle_beta   90.00
_cell.angle_gamma   90.00
#
_symmetry.space_group_name_H-M   'P 1'
#
loop_
_entity.id
_entity.type
_entity.pdbx_description
1 polymer ?
#
loop_
_entity_poly.entity_id
_entity_poly.type
_entity_poly.pdbx_seq_one_letter_code
_entity_poly.pdbx_strand_id
1 'polypeptide(L)'
;MSSLVKEDLAKRLFRPRRLRLQEFIEVEGTGAGRCYLCAAVTKSKEVEICMVKHFRVDQEEKYEVVEKWFLKDLEMIDGKEADTDNPYFDMHFHKVYSLEAYSCASKYTFARTLNKLNEMYLKKDLKIVNFDDTYLNDDSIWSSNNRDFLVLMRICFYASNLLCLSLCPLS
;
A
#
# COMPACT_ATOMS: atom_id res chain seq x y z
N MET A 1 -0.39 9.90 8.03
CA MET A 1 -1.24 10.98 7.47
C MET A 1 -2.27 10.50 6.42
N SER A 2 -2.45 9.19 6.15
CA SER A 2 -3.20 8.72 4.97
C SER A 2 -4.69 8.37 5.18
N SER A 3 -5.21 8.33 6.41
CA SER A 3 -6.57 7.82 6.68
C SER A 3 -7.69 8.72 6.16
N LEU A 4 -7.53 10.05 6.24
CA LEU A 4 -8.55 11.00 5.77
C LEU A 4 -8.69 10.98 4.25
N VAL A 5 -7.57 10.98 3.51
CA VAL A 5 -7.58 10.90 2.04
C VAL A 5 -8.17 9.56 1.59
N LYS A 6 -7.80 8.45 2.24
CA LYS A 6 -8.39 7.12 1.96
C LYS A 6 -9.90 7.12 2.13
N GLU A 7 -10.38 7.68 3.24
CA GLU A 7 -11.82 7.74 3.53
C GLU A 7 -12.56 8.67 2.57
N ASP A 8 -11.94 9.78 2.17
CA ASP A 8 -12.51 10.71 1.19
C ASP A 8 -12.58 10.10 -0.21
N LEU A 9 -11.50 9.50 -0.71
CA LEU A 9 -11.47 8.70 -1.94
C LEU A 9 -12.53 7.60 -1.91
N ALA A 10 -12.60 6.84 -0.80
CA ALA A 10 -13.58 5.79 -0.64
C ALA A 10 -15.01 6.33 -0.71
N LYS A 11 -15.32 7.41 0.01
CA LYS A 11 -16.65 8.03 0.04
C LYS A 11 -17.06 8.63 -1.29
N ARG A 12 -16.18 9.40 -1.92
CA ARG A 12 -16.51 10.26 -3.06
C ARG A 12 -16.36 9.56 -4.40
N LEU A 13 -15.45 8.59 -4.51
CA LEU A 13 -15.14 7.93 -5.79
C LEU A 13 -15.53 6.44 -5.82
N PHE A 14 -15.14 5.65 -4.81
CA PHE A 14 -15.27 4.18 -4.88
C PHE A 14 -16.64 3.65 -4.41
N ARG A 15 -17.16 4.12 -3.27
CA ARG A 15 -18.47 3.69 -2.73
C ARG A 15 -19.63 3.95 -3.69
N PRO A 16 -19.74 5.11 -4.38
CA PRO A 16 -20.78 5.34 -5.38
C PRO A 16 -20.74 4.33 -6.52
N ARG A 17 -19.54 3.84 -6.87
CA ARG A 17 -19.29 2.81 -7.89
C ARG A 17 -19.41 1.38 -7.34
N ARG A 18 -19.86 1.22 -6.09
CA ARG A 18 -19.98 -0.07 -5.39
C ARG A 18 -18.65 -0.83 -5.26
N LEU A 19 -17.55 -0.08 -5.20
CA LEU A 19 -16.20 -0.58 -5.00
C LEU A 19 -15.75 -0.36 -3.54
N ARG A 20 -15.03 -1.32 -2.98
CA ARG A 20 -14.37 -1.19 -1.67
C ARG A 20 -12.87 -0.96 -1.87
N LEU A 21 -12.42 0.28 -1.66
CA LEU A 21 -11.00 0.65 -1.70
C LEU A 21 -10.22 -0.18 -0.67
N GLN A 22 -9.19 -0.91 -1.13
CA GLN A 22 -8.31 -1.73 -0.29
C GLN A 22 -7.05 -0.95 0.06
N GLU A 23 -6.39 -0.40 -0.94
CA GLU A 23 -5.21 0.42 -0.76
C GLU A 23 -5.11 1.54 -1.78
N PHE A 24 -4.40 2.60 -1.41
CA PHE A 24 -3.98 3.66 -2.31
C PHE A 24 -2.55 4.09 -1.98
N ILE A 25 -1.79 4.47 -3.00
CA ILE A 25 -0.49 5.14 -2.86
C ILE A 25 -0.48 6.40 -3.70
N GLU A 26 0.30 7.39 -3.27
CA GLU A 26 0.61 8.55 -4.10
C GLU A 26 1.70 8.16 -5.10
N VAL A 27 1.53 8.60 -6.35
CA VAL A 27 2.48 8.37 -7.45
C VAL A 27 2.73 9.68 -8.18
N GLU A 28 3.88 9.78 -8.83
CA GLU A 28 4.19 10.92 -9.68
C GLU A 28 3.19 10.98 -10.84
N GLY A 29 2.68 12.19 -11.09
CA GLY A 29 1.59 12.43 -12.02
C GLY A 29 1.94 13.47 -13.09
N THR A 30 1.20 13.47 -14.19
CA THR A 30 1.37 14.50 -15.22
C THR A 30 0.54 15.75 -14.91
N GLY A 31 1.22 16.88 -14.67
CA GLY A 31 0.63 18.22 -14.53
C GLY A 31 0.40 18.68 -13.09
N ALA A 32 -0.42 19.72 -12.90
CA ALA A 32 -0.76 20.24 -11.58
C ALA A 32 -1.82 19.36 -10.90
N GLY A 33 -1.44 18.68 -9.82
CA GLY A 33 -2.34 17.86 -9.00
C GLY A 33 -1.64 16.62 -8.44
N ARG A 34 -2.22 16.00 -7.42
CA ARG A 34 -1.72 14.73 -6.88
C ARG A 34 -2.31 13.57 -7.67
N CYS A 35 -1.54 12.50 -7.87
CA CYS A 35 -2.02 11.29 -8.49
C CYS A 35 -1.96 10.13 -7.50
N TYR A 36 -3.00 9.30 -7.50
CA TYR A 36 -3.13 8.17 -6.62
C TYR A 36 -3.34 6.89 -7.42
N LEU A 37 -2.52 5.89 -7.15
CA LEU A 37 -2.75 4.54 -7.63
C LEU A 37 -3.55 3.76 -6.59
N CYS A 38 -4.74 3.33 -6.96
CA CYS A 38 -5.71 2.72 -6.06
C CYS A 38 -5.98 1.26 -6.44
N ALA A 39 -6.10 0.38 -5.46
CA ALA A 39 -6.60 -0.98 -5.62
C ALA A 39 -7.96 -1.12 -4.92
N ALA A 40 -9.00 -1.49 -5.65
CA ALA A 40 -10.36 -1.60 -5.13
C ALA A 40 -11.04 -2.89 -5.59
N VAL A 41 -11.98 -3.40 -4.78
CA VAL A 41 -12.66 -4.67 -5.05
C VAL A 41 -14.15 -4.44 -5.27
N THR A 42 -14.72 -5.03 -6.32
CA THR A 42 -16.15 -5.02 -6.61
C THR A 42 -16.92 -5.97 -5.69
N LYS A 43 -18.25 -5.85 -5.67
CA LYS A 43 -19.10 -6.86 -5.01
C LYS A 43 -18.99 -8.25 -5.66
N SER A 44 -18.67 -8.32 -6.95
CA SER A 44 -18.42 -9.55 -7.70
C SER A 44 -17.01 -10.13 -7.47
N LYS A 45 -16.23 -9.56 -6.53
CA LYS A 45 -14.85 -9.96 -6.22
C LYS A 45 -13.85 -9.76 -7.35
N GLU A 46 -14.16 -8.89 -8.31
CA GLU A 46 -13.18 -8.42 -9.28
C GLU A 46 -12.32 -7.31 -8.66
N VAL A 47 -11.03 -7.32 -8.97
CA VAL A 47 -10.07 -6.35 -8.44
C VAL A 47 -9.72 -5.33 -9.52
N GLU A 48 -10.07 -4.08 -9.27
CA GLU A 48 -9.76 -2.93 -10.13
C GLU A 48 -8.52 -2.21 -9.61
N ILE A 49 -7.64 -1.84 -10.53
CA ILE A 49 -6.50 -0.96 -10.27
C ILE A 49 -6.75 0.33 -11.04
N CYS A 50 -6.82 1.46 -10.34
CA CYS A 50 -7.22 2.74 -10.91
C CYS A 50 -6.16 3.80 -10.66
N MET A 51 -5.78 4.53 -11.69
CA MET A 51 -5.06 5.80 -11.54
C MET A 51 -6.09 6.92 -11.34
N VAL A 52 -5.95 7.66 -10.25
CA VAL A 52 -6.88 8.70 -9.84
C VAL A 52 -6.15 10.02 -9.74
N LYS A 53 -6.56 11.00 -10.53
CA LYS A 53 -6.07 12.37 -10.40
C LYS A 53 -6.90 13.12 -9.37
N HIS A 54 -6.21 13.80 -8.45
CA HIS A 54 -6.78 14.69 -7.45
C HIS A 54 -6.39 16.13 -7.77
N PHE A 55 -7.40 16.97 -7.95
CA PHE A 55 -7.23 18.37 -8.31
C PHE A 55 -8.35 19.21 -7.69
N ARG A 56 -8.14 20.53 -7.65
CA ARG A 56 -9.08 21.47 -7.06
C ARG A 56 -9.66 22.39 -8.13
N VAL A 57 -10.97 22.54 -8.15
CA VAL A 57 -11.69 23.47 -9.04
C VAL A 57 -12.62 24.32 -8.19
N ASP A 58 -12.49 25.64 -8.27
CA ASP A 58 -13.36 26.60 -7.54
C ASP A 58 -13.49 26.28 -6.04
N GLN A 59 -12.36 25.98 -5.42
CA GLN A 59 -12.22 25.55 -4.02
C GLN A 59 -12.75 24.16 -3.67
N GLU A 60 -13.39 23.44 -4.59
CA GLU A 60 -13.86 22.07 -4.40
C GLU A 60 -12.79 21.05 -4.81
N GLU A 61 -12.49 20.11 -3.92
CA GLU A 61 -11.61 18.97 -4.23
C GLU A 61 -12.32 18.02 -5.19
N LYS A 62 -11.68 17.55 -6.27
CA LYS A 62 -12.26 16.63 -7.25
C LYS A 62 -11.33 15.45 -7.50
N TYR A 63 -11.93 14.29 -7.75
CA TYR A 63 -11.23 13.06 -8.11
C TYR A 63 -11.72 12.54 -9.45
N GLU A 64 -10.79 12.21 -10.33
CA GLU A 64 -11.08 11.66 -11.66
C GLU A 64 -10.26 10.40 -11.88
N VAL A 65 -10.90 9.33 -12.37
CA VAL A 65 -10.17 8.13 -12.81
C VAL A 65 -9.66 8.38 -14.21
N VAL A 66 -8.35 8.46 -14.36
CA VAL A 66 -7.70 8.71 -15.65
C VAL A 66 -7.33 7.41 -16.37
N GLU A 67 -7.00 6.37 -15.61
CA GLU A 67 -6.70 5.04 -16.13
C GLU A 67 -7.31 3.97 -15.23
N LYS A 68 -7.67 2.84 -15.83
CA LYS A 68 -8.26 1.70 -15.13
C LYS A 68 -7.81 0.39 -15.75
N TRP A 69 -7.40 -0.52 -14.88
CA TRP A 69 -7.02 -1.89 -15.22
C TRP A 69 -7.69 -2.88 -14.28
N PHE A 70 -7.64 -4.17 -14.63
CA PHE A 70 -8.03 -5.25 -13.73
C PHE A 70 -6.82 -6.07 -13.34
N LEU A 71 -6.76 -6.50 -12.07
CA LEU A 71 -5.66 -7.35 -11.59
C LEU A 71 -5.56 -8.66 -12.39
N LYS A 72 -6.68 -9.18 -12.93
CA LYS A 72 -6.68 -10.40 -13.76
C LYS A 72 -5.81 -10.25 -15.01
N ASP A 73 -5.67 -9.03 -15.54
CA ASP A 73 -4.89 -8.73 -16.75
C ASP A 73 -3.42 -8.35 -16.43
N LEU A 74 -3.05 -8.20 -15.15
CA LEU A 74 -1.69 -7.86 -14.73
C LEU A 74 -0.77 -9.09 -14.77
N GLU A 75 0.21 -9.13 -15.66
CA GLU A 75 1.10 -10.28 -15.81
C GLU A 75 2.26 -10.23 -14.81
N MET A 76 2.80 -9.05 -14.55
CA MET A 76 3.98 -8.86 -13.70
C MET A 76 4.02 -7.48 -13.05
N ILE A 77 4.60 -7.42 -11.85
CA ILE A 77 5.04 -6.19 -11.20
C ILE A 77 6.57 -6.27 -11.05
N ASP A 78 7.28 -5.31 -11.63
CA ASP A 78 8.75 -5.24 -11.57
C ASP A 78 9.17 -4.04 -10.71
N GLY A 79 9.82 -4.32 -9.57
CA GLY A 79 10.29 -3.32 -8.62
C GLY A 79 11.56 -2.59 -9.04
N LYS A 80 12.09 -2.86 -10.24
CA LYS A 80 13.33 -2.35 -10.85
C LYS A 80 14.60 -2.79 -10.13
N GLU A 81 14.79 -2.27 -8.93
CA GLU A 81 15.97 -2.52 -8.09
C GLU A 81 15.51 -2.82 -6.67
N ALA A 82 15.88 -4.02 -6.18
CA ALA A 82 15.51 -4.48 -4.84
C ALA A 82 16.44 -3.92 -3.75
N ASP A 83 17.73 -3.73 -4.08
CA ASP A 83 18.80 -3.40 -3.12
C ASP A 83 19.00 -1.89 -2.92
N THR A 84 18.23 -1.06 -3.64
CA THR A 84 18.34 0.41 -3.59
C THR A 84 17.02 1.03 -3.13
N ASP A 85 17.09 2.22 -2.52
CA ASP A 85 15.90 3.01 -2.18
C ASP A 85 15.31 3.64 -3.45
N ASN A 86 14.67 2.81 -4.26
CA ASN A 86 14.16 3.15 -5.58
C ASN A 86 12.62 3.11 -5.59
N PRO A 87 11.92 4.24 -5.76
CA PRO A 87 10.45 4.28 -5.79
C PRO A 87 9.83 3.86 -7.13
N TYR A 88 10.63 3.63 -8.18
CA TYR A 88 10.14 3.25 -9.51
C TYR A 88 9.73 1.78 -9.57
N PHE A 89 8.68 1.50 -10.33
CA PHE A 89 8.20 0.16 -10.65
C PHE A 89 7.44 0.14 -11.97
N ASP A 90 7.43 -1.03 -12.61
CA ASP A 90 6.63 -1.28 -13.79
C ASP A 90 5.46 -2.21 -13.49
N MET A 91 4.31 -1.91 -14.08
CA MET A 91 3.17 -2.80 -14.16
C MET A 91 3.01 -3.30 -15.58
N HIS A 92 3.13 -4.62 -15.77
CA HIS A 92 3.06 -5.26 -17.07
C HIS A 92 1.65 -5.80 -17.30
N PHE A 93 0.89 -5.12 -18.16
CA PHE A 93 -0.35 -5.62 -18.74
C PHE A 93 -0.09 -5.95 -20.22
N HIS A 94 -1.05 -5.72 -21.11
CA HIS A 94 -0.84 -5.69 -22.56
C HIS A 94 0.22 -4.65 -23.00
N LYS A 95 0.45 -3.63 -22.18
CA LYS A 95 1.53 -2.66 -22.30
C LYS A 95 2.17 -2.45 -20.93
N VAL A 96 3.41 -1.97 -20.94
CA VAL A 96 4.17 -1.65 -19.73
C VAL A 96 3.82 -0.23 -19.28
N TYR A 97 3.51 -0.07 -18.00
CA TYR A 97 3.31 1.23 -17.37
C TYR A 97 4.38 1.42 -16.30
N SER A 98 5.29 2.36 -16.56
CA SER A 98 6.30 2.77 -15.59
C SER A 98 5.74 3.84 -14.66
N LEU A 99 5.86 3.60 -13.37
CA LEU A 99 5.30 4.44 -12.32
C LEU A 99 6.39 4.76 -11.29
N GLU A 100 6.26 5.92 -10.67
CA GLU A 100 7.09 6.35 -9.54
C GLU A 100 6.18 6.52 -8.34
N ALA A 101 6.38 5.73 -7.28
CA ALA A 101 5.67 5.92 -6.03
C ALA A 101 6.23 7.12 -5.26
N TYR A 102 5.45 7.71 -4.36
CA TYR A 102 5.96 8.77 -3.47
C TYR A 102 7.14 8.30 -2.59
N SER A 103 7.26 6.99 -2.34
CA SER A 103 8.37 6.39 -1.62
C SER A 103 8.50 4.90 -1.95
N CYS A 104 9.70 4.35 -1.74
CA CYS A 104 9.95 2.92 -1.85
C CYS A 104 9.01 2.10 -0.94
N ALA A 105 8.78 2.53 0.31
CA ALA A 105 7.82 1.89 1.20
C ALA A 105 6.38 1.82 0.63
N SER A 106 5.97 2.85 -0.14
CA SER A 106 4.66 2.86 -0.80
C SER A 106 4.62 1.86 -1.97
N LYS A 107 5.69 1.77 -2.76
CA LYS A 107 5.88 0.75 -3.82
C LYS A 107 5.66 -0.66 -3.26
N TYR A 108 6.37 -1.02 -2.19
CA TYR A 108 6.24 -2.33 -1.54
C TYR A 108 4.84 -2.57 -0.95
N THR A 109 4.24 -1.56 -0.32
CA THR A 109 2.88 -1.67 0.24
C THR A 109 1.83 -1.97 -0.83
N PHE A 110 1.96 -1.34 -1.99
CA PHE A 110 1.05 -1.59 -3.10
C PHE A 110 1.24 -2.98 -3.71
N ALA A 111 2.49 -3.39 -3.96
CA ALA A 111 2.81 -4.73 -4.47
C ALA A 111 2.26 -5.84 -3.55
N ARG A 112 2.47 -5.71 -2.23
CA ARG A 112 1.89 -6.63 -1.22
C ARG A 112 0.38 -6.69 -1.27
N THR A 113 -0.27 -5.53 -1.39
CA THR A 113 -1.72 -5.49 -1.49
C THR A 113 -2.21 -6.22 -2.74
N LEU A 114 -1.57 -6.03 -3.89
CA LEU A 114 -1.94 -6.74 -5.11
C LEU A 114 -1.70 -8.25 -4.99
N ASN A 115 -0.59 -8.69 -4.37
CA ASN A 115 -0.35 -10.11 -4.14
C ASN A 115 -1.44 -10.73 -3.26
N LYS A 116 -1.77 -10.09 -2.13
CA LYS A 116 -2.83 -10.54 -1.23
C LYS A 116 -4.20 -10.62 -1.91
N LEU A 117 -4.52 -9.64 -2.76
CA LEU A 117 -5.77 -9.65 -3.51
C LEU A 117 -5.77 -10.73 -4.61
N ASN A 118 -4.63 -10.99 -5.22
CA ASN A 118 -4.44 -12.09 -6.15
C ASN A 118 -4.70 -13.43 -5.47
N GLU A 119 -4.03 -13.71 -4.35
CA GLU A 119 -4.22 -14.94 -3.55
C GLU A 119 -5.68 -15.12 -3.09
N MET A 120 -6.33 -14.03 -2.71
CA MET A 120 -7.70 -14.06 -2.19
C MET A 120 -8.76 -14.33 -3.27
N TYR A 121 -8.59 -13.78 -4.48
CA TYR A 121 -9.67 -13.75 -5.48
C TYR A 121 -9.36 -14.46 -6.80
N LEU A 122 -8.11 -14.43 -7.27
CA LEU A 122 -7.75 -14.90 -8.61
C LEU A 122 -6.93 -16.19 -8.59
N LYS A 123 -6.04 -16.35 -7.60
CA LYS A 123 -5.12 -17.49 -7.43
C LYS A 123 -4.30 -17.79 -8.69
N LYS A 124 -3.97 -16.77 -9.47
CA LYS A 124 -3.08 -16.92 -10.63
C LYS A 124 -1.62 -16.77 -10.20
N ASP A 125 -0.73 -17.26 -11.04
CA ASP A 125 0.71 -17.01 -10.93
C ASP A 125 1.00 -15.56 -11.32
N LEU A 126 0.98 -14.65 -10.34
CA LEU A 126 1.32 -13.25 -10.52
C LEU A 126 2.82 -13.08 -10.25
N LYS A 127 3.57 -12.66 -11.26
CA LYS A 127 5.01 -12.45 -11.12
C LYS A 127 5.28 -11.13 -10.40
N ILE A 128 5.99 -11.19 -9.27
CA ILE A 128 6.49 -10.02 -8.56
C ILE A 128 8.00 -10.19 -8.51
N VAL A 129 8.73 -9.31 -9.20
CA VAL A 129 10.17 -9.45 -9.43
C VAL A 129 10.90 -8.16 -9.05
N ASN A 130 12.19 -8.27 -8.70
CA ASN A 130 13.01 -7.13 -8.28
C ASN A 130 12.44 -6.37 -7.07
N PHE A 131 11.83 -7.13 -6.16
CA PHE A 131 11.48 -6.71 -4.82
C PHE A 131 12.24 -7.62 -3.84
N ASP A 132 12.66 -7.08 -2.71
CA ASP A 132 13.21 -7.87 -1.62
C ASP A 132 12.08 -8.65 -0.93
N ASP A 133 12.21 -9.97 -0.95
CA ASP A 133 11.26 -10.94 -0.38
C ASP A 133 10.98 -10.70 1.11
N THR A 134 11.96 -10.15 1.84
CA THR A 134 11.85 -9.83 3.27
C THR A 134 10.75 -8.79 3.50
N TYR A 135 10.64 -7.81 2.61
CA TYR A 135 9.66 -6.73 2.72
C TYR A 135 8.33 -7.06 2.04
N LEU A 136 8.31 -7.97 1.06
CA LEU A 136 7.08 -8.46 0.44
C LEU A 136 6.29 -9.39 1.36
N ASN A 137 6.97 -10.34 1.99
CA ASN A 137 6.34 -11.30 2.87
C ASN A 137 6.26 -10.71 4.28
N ASP A 138 5.34 -9.78 4.49
CA ASP A 138 5.09 -9.15 5.81
C ASP A 138 4.78 -10.21 6.89
N ASP A 139 4.22 -11.35 6.47
CA ASP A 139 4.02 -12.49 7.35
C ASP A 139 5.36 -13.09 7.83
N SER A 140 6.50 -12.98 7.15
CA SER A 140 7.76 -13.55 7.65
C SER A 140 8.36 -12.76 8.82
N ILE A 141 8.26 -11.43 8.78
CA ILE A 141 8.72 -10.54 9.86
C ILE A 141 7.78 -10.69 11.07
N TRP A 142 6.47 -10.88 10.83
CA TRP A 142 5.49 -10.95 11.92
C TRP A 142 5.03 -12.35 12.37
N SER A 143 5.28 -13.42 11.61
CA SER A 143 4.80 -14.77 11.94
C SER A 143 5.87 -15.67 12.56
N SER A 144 7.16 -15.42 12.35
CA SER A 144 8.17 -16.39 12.77
C SER A 144 8.61 -16.29 14.23
N ASN A 145 8.33 -15.20 14.98
CA ASN A 145 8.76 -15.10 16.40
C ASN A 145 8.03 -14.04 17.28
N ASN A 146 6.89 -13.51 16.85
CA ASN A 146 6.35 -12.28 17.47
C ASN A 146 5.62 -12.40 18.80
N ARG A 147 5.34 -13.61 19.29
CA ARG A 147 4.93 -13.73 20.70
C ARG A 147 6.10 -13.32 21.60
N ASP A 148 7.32 -13.65 21.23
CA ASP A 148 8.49 -13.37 22.04
C ASP A 148 8.93 -11.90 21.91
N PHE A 149 8.82 -11.28 20.73
CA PHE A 149 9.17 -9.87 20.54
C PHE A 149 8.20 -8.91 21.27
N LEU A 150 6.89 -9.15 21.21
CA LEU A 150 5.91 -8.35 21.95
C LEU A 150 6.04 -8.55 23.47
N VAL A 151 6.37 -9.76 23.91
CA VAL A 151 6.69 -10.04 25.32
C VAL A 151 7.98 -9.34 25.73
N LEU A 152 9.04 -9.36 24.91
CA LEU A 152 10.30 -8.65 25.15
C LEU A 152 10.09 -7.15 25.26
N MET A 153 9.37 -6.54 24.32
CA MET A 153 9.05 -5.11 24.37
C MET A 153 8.28 -4.77 25.64
N ARG A 154 7.28 -5.57 26.02
CA ARG A 154 6.52 -5.38 27.26
C ARG A 154 7.41 -5.52 28.50
N ILE A 155 8.29 -6.52 28.54
CA ILE A 155 9.27 -6.71 29.62
C ILE A 155 10.22 -5.52 29.72
N CYS A 156 10.75 -5.03 28.58
CA CYS A 156 11.62 -3.86 28.55
C CYS A 156 10.91 -2.62 29.10
N PHE A 157 9.66 -2.35 28.69
CA PHE A 157 8.87 -1.25 29.26
C PHE A 157 8.62 -1.40 30.75
N TYR A 158 8.32 -2.60 31.24
CA TYR A 158 8.16 -2.86 32.68
C TYR A 158 9.47 -2.68 33.45
N ALA A 159 10.58 -3.18 32.93
CA ALA A 159 11.90 -3.04 33.55
C ALA A 159 12.34 -1.57 33.62
N SER A 160 12.12 -0.80 32.56
CA SER A 160 12.37 0.65 32.55
C SER A 160 11.51 1.38 33.58
N ASN A 161 10.22 1.06 33.69
CA ASN A 161 9.34 1.66 34.70
C ASN A 161 9.76 1.30 36.15
N LEU A 162 10.18 0.06 36.40
CA LEU A 162 10.68 -0.38 37.70
C LEU A 162 12.00 0.30 38.08
N LEU A 163 12.92 0.47 37.11
CA LEU A 163 14.15 1.25 37.28
C LEU A 163 13.83 2.71 37.65
N CYS A 164 12.89 3.35 36.95
CA CYS A 164 12.47 4.70 37.27
C CYS A 164 11.86 4.83 38.68
N LEU A 165 11.10 3.83 39.15
CA LEU A 165 10.55 3.82 40.51
C LEU A 165 11.61 3.59 41.58
N SER A 166 12.64 2.80 41.29
CA SER A 166 13.75 2.53 42.22
C SER A 166 14.73 3.69 42.40
N LEU A 167 14.74 4.63 41.46
CA LEU A 167 15.61 5.82 41.45
C LEU A 167 14.93 7.08 42.00
N CYS A 168 13.65 6.99 42.39
CA CYS A 168 12.97 8.07 43.09
C CYS A 168 13.39 8.07 44.57
N PRO A 169 14.03 9.14 45.10
CA PRO A 169 14.29 9.25 46.52
C PRO A 169 12.95 9.31 47.28
N LEU A 170 12.77 8.41 48.24
CA LEU A 170 11.68 8.47 49.21
C LEU A 170 11.85 9.75 50.04
N SER A 171 11.07 10.79 49.71
CA SER A 171 10.85 11.95 50.57
C SER A 171 9.79 11.66 51.61
#